data_AF-A0A182K2X0-F1
#
_entry.id   AF-A0A182K2X0-F1
#
_cell.length_a   1.000
_cell.length_b   1.000
_cell.length_c   1.000
_cell.angle_alpha   90.00
_cell.angle_beta   90.00
_cell.angle_gamma   90.00
#
_symmetry.space_group_name_H-M   'P 1'
#
loop_
_entity.id
_entity.type
_entity.pdbx_description
1 polymer ?
#
loop_
_entity_poly.entity_id
_entity_poly.type
_entity_poly.pdbx_seq_one_letter_code
_entity_poly.pdbx_strand_id
1 'polypeptide(L)'
;MSLTLLRTLCRHQQHVLQQRQPVSFVGSSGIRGAIRFQSTAGGGDDPKQDSNDKQSTKERLAAKYSRENVKRNVQGYVFSRFFDYVKNYDKVIEKKFPSAVHVYRVFLVGVRDFFNDMKKLVKITKIVYSHDNDLRCLTRKEIELYYQMPRDMRKVAPVLLISALPFANYVIFPLAYMYPRTLLTSHFWSAQQKLDFTQIDLRNRLLYNRRVFRCMQSKLDALRKTHDPAYEKFAYILGLLGSGLHPTSEEILEVKEVFQRPPFHLNSLSSSHLKYLCKLHDIHAGLLRRFRLSERAYVVHHMDMAIKREGGVHNMPIESLKHACYLRGLNANNMSAESMIEWLQEWVKVSLIVDEDCISMLLHLPIFLTYNHTNNWILIH
;
A
#
# COMPACT_ATOMS: atom_id res chain seq x y z
N MET A 1 5.98 -10.55 -0.83
CA MET A 1 6.23 -9.64 0.31
C MET A 1 4.93 -8.97 0.78
N SER A 2 3.96 -9.74 1.33
CA SER A 2 2.69 -9.19 1.87
C SER A 2 2.42 -9.65 3.32
N LEU A 3 3.28 -10.51 3.89
CA LEU A 3 3.12 -11.04 5.25
C LEU A 3 3.80 -10.18 6.31
N THR A 4 4.85 -9.43 5.96
CA THR A 4 5.50 -8.49 6.88
C THR A 4 4.53 -7.36 7.25
N LEU A 5 3.82 -6.79 6.28
CA LEU A 5 2.73 -5.83 6.49
C LEU A 5 1.51 -6.42 7.21
N LEU A 6 1.18 -7.68 6.93
CA LEU A 6 0.16 -8.42 7.68
C LEU A 6 0.56 -8.57 9.14
N ARG A 7 1.86 -8.70 9.45
CA ARG A 7 2.36 -8.71 10.83
C ARG A 7 2.44 -7.33 11.45
N THR A 8 2.80 -6.27 10.71
CA THR A 8 2.81 -4.92 11.27
C THR A 8 1.40 -4.46 11.63
N LEU A 9 0.43 -4.65 10.72
CA LEU A 9 -0.97 -4.33 10.98
C LEU A 9 -1.58 -5.24 12.06
N CYS A 10 -1.28 -6.54 12.07
CA CYS A 10 -1.80 -7.46 13.09
C CYS A 10 -1.13 -7.24 14.47
N ARG A 11 0.16 -6.85 14.53
CA ARG A 11 0.82 -6.46 15.79
C ARG A 11 0.29 -5.13 16.32
N HIS A 12 0.01 -4.16 15.46
CA HIS A 12 -0.58 -2.90 15.88
C HIS A 12 -2.02 -3.10 16.39
N GLN A 13 -2.80 -3.95 15.70
CA GLN A 13 -4.15 -4.34 16.11
C GLN A 13 -4.16 -5.15 17.43
N GLN A 14 -3.12 -5.96 17.70
CA GLN A 14 -2.95 -6.66 18.99
C GLN A 14 -2.58 -5.71 20.13
N HIS A 15 -1.76 -4.68 19.89
CA HIS A 15 -1.41 -3.67 20.89
C HIS A 15 -2.61 -2.82 21.32
N VAL A 16 -3.50 -2.47 20.39
CA VAL A 16 -4.73 -1.71 20.67
C VAL A 16 -5.76 -2.56 21.46
N LEU A 17 -5.82 -3.88 21.21
CA LEU A 17 -6.67 -4.79 21.97
C LEU A 17 -6.14 -5.07 23.39
N GLN A 18 -4.82 -5.06 23.60
CA GLN A 18 -4.22 -5.20 24.94
C GLN A 18 -4.37 -3.95 25.82
N GLN A 19 -4.65 -2.78 25.24
CA GLN A 19 -4.90 -1.54 25.99
C GLN A 19 -6.37 -1.35 26.41
N ARG A 20 -7.27 -2.29 26.07
CA ARG A 20 -8.67 -2.26 26.52
C ARG A 20 -8.99 -3.47 27.39
N GLN A 21 -8.75 -3.38 28.70
CA GLN A 21 -9.65 -3.95 29.71
C GLN A 21 -9.62 -3.14 31.03
N PRO A 22 -10.73 -3.12 31.78
CA PRO A 22 -11.01 -2.15 32.84
C PRO A 22 -10.46 -2.56 34.22
N VAL A 23 -10.46 -1.60 35.14
CA VAL A 23 -9.96 -1.69 36.50
C VAL A 23 -10.94 -2.44 37.44
N SER A 24 -10.34 -3.32 38.26
CA SER A 24 -10.71 -3.83 39.60
C SER A 24 -11.96 -4.71 39.83
N PHE A 25 -11.74 -5.88 40.48
CA PHE A 25 -12.26 -6.13 41.83
C PHE A 25 -11.44 -7.17 42.63
N VAL A 26 -11.61 -7.10 43.95
CA VAL A 26 -10.80 -7.55 45.09
C VAL A 26 -10.95 -9.05 45.44
N GLY A 27 -9.88 -9.64 45.99
CA GLY A 27 -9.99 -10.43 47.23
C GLY A 27 -9.75 -11.94 47.16
N SER A 28 -8.62 -12.41 47.72
CA SER A 28 -8.58 -13.10 49.02
C SER A 28 -7.48 -14.16 49.14
N SER A 29 -6.75 -14.00 50.25
CA SER A 29 -5.85 -14.87 51.02
C SER A 29 -5.80 -16.39 50.80
N GLY A 30 -4.58 -16.93 50.98
CA GLY A 30 -4.30 -18.35 51.23
C GLY A 30 -2.85 -18.58 51.70
N ILE A 31 -2.69 -18.89 52.98
CA ILE A 31 -1.47 -19.04 53.77
C ILE A 31 -1.01 -20.53 53.82
N ARG A 32 0.28 -20.74 54.18
CA ARG A 32 0.98 -21.98 54.64
C ARG A 32 1.52 -22.92 53.54
N GLY A 33 2.71 -23.51 53.66
CA GLY A 33 3.62 -23.59 54.79
C GLY A 33 4.96 -24.23 54.37
N ALA A 34 5.99 -23.91 55.15
CA ALA A 34 7.31 -24.51 55.06
C ALA A 34 7.30 -25.93 55.64
N ILE A 35 7.94 -26.88 54.95
CA ILE A 35 8.55 -28.05 55.58
C ILE A 35 9.91 -28.28 54.94
N ARG A 36 10.92 -28.18 55.81
CA ARG A 36 12.34 -28.51 55.60
C ARG A 36 12.52 -29.99 55.91
N PHE A 37 13.12 -30.75 54.99
CA PHE A 37 13.79 -32.01 55.31
C PHE A 37 15.15 -32.03 54.62
N GLN A 38 16.21 -32.10 55.43
CA GLN A 38 17.56 -32.47 55.03
C GLN A 38 17.73 -33.98 55.28
N SER A 39 18.43 -34.66 54.36
CA SER A 39 19.23 -35.90 54.48
C SER A 39 19.28 -36.50 53.06
N THR A 40 20.36 -36.98 52.44
CA THR A 40 21.73 -37.34 52.83
C THR A 40 22.52 -37.52 51.53
N ALA A 41 23.85 -37.47 51.64
CA ALA A 41 24.82 -37.61 50.57
C ALA A 41 24.71 -38.91 49.74
N GLY A 42 25.14 -38.81 48.48
CA GLY A 42 25.44 -39.93 47.59
C GLY A 42 25.97 -39.39 46.26
N GLY A 43 27.27 -39.52 46.02
CA GLY A 43 27.94 -39.03 44.82
C GLY A 43 27.63 -39.84 43.56
N GLY A 44 27.85 -39.23 42.39
CA GLY A 44 27.76 -39.88 41.09
C GLY A 44 27.57 -38.88 39.95
N ASP A 45 28.69 -38.53 39.31
CA ASP A 45 28.90 -38.08 37.91
C ASP A 45 27.85 -37.17 37.23
N ASP A 46 28.28 -35.95 36.92
CA ASP A 46 27.59 -34.94 36.11
C ASP A 46 27.34 -35.38 34.64
N PRO A 47 26.09 -35.32 34.15
CA PRO A 47 25.78 -35.26 32.71
C PRO A 47 25.04 -33.96 32.33
N LYS A 48 25.16 -32.89 33.12
CA LYS A 48 24.34 -31.67 32.95
C LYS A 48 24.87 -30.64 31.93
N GLN A 49 26.10 -30.76 31.47
CA GLN A 49 26.69 -29.77 30.56
C GLN A 49 26.42 -30.06 29.07
N ASP A 50 26.35 -31.35 28.71
CA ASP A 50 26.18 -31.80 27.33
C ASP A 50 24.71 -31.74 26.85
N SER A 51 23.75 -31.75 27.79
CA SER A 51 22.31 -31.62 27.50
C SER A 51 21.88 -30.18 27.20
N ASN A 52 22.49 -29.20 27.88
CA ASN A 52 22.17 -27.78 27.71
C ASN A 52 22.68 -27.23 26.37
N ASP A 53 23.86 -27.68 25.92
CA ASP A 53 24.43 -27.29 24.62
C ASP A 53 23.69 -27.96 23.45
N LYS A 54 23.23 -29.21 23.61
CA LYS A 54 22.36 -29.90 22.65
C LYS A 54 20.99 -29.24 22.54
N GLN A 55 20.42 -28.74 23.65
CA GLN A 55 19.14 -28.05 23.65
C GLN A 55 19.24 -26.66 22.99
N SER A 56 20.28 -25.88 23.31
CA SER A 56 20.64 -24.63 22.63
C SER A 56 20.84 -24.81 21.12
N THR A 57 21.52 -25.88 20.71
CA THR A 57 21.75 -26.21 19.29
C THR A 57 20.47 -26.60 18.57
N LYS A 58 19.59 -27.37 19.24
CA LYS A 58 18.28 -27.77 18.70
C LYS A 58 17.35 -26.57 18.55
N GLU A 59 17.37 -25.63 19.48
CA GLU A 59 16.60 -24.37 19.40
C GLU A 59 17.13 -23.45 18.28
N ARG A 60 18.45 -23.35 18.11
CA ARG A 60 19.08 -22.62 16.97
C ARG A 60 18.74 -23.25 15.62
N LEU A 61 18.75 -24.58 15.52
CA LEU A 61 18.34 -25.30 14.32
C LEU A 61 16.84 -25.15 14.06
N ALA A 62 15.99 -25.27 15.09
CA ALA A 62 14.55 -25.04 14.97
C ALA A 62 14.23 -23.60 14.54
N ALA A 63 14.97 -22.62 15.04
CA ALA A 63 14.87 -21.23 14.59
C ALA A 63 15.35 -21.09 13.12
N LYS A 64 16.47 -21.71 12.74
CA LYS A 64 17.01 -21.66 11.36
C LYS A 64 16.08 -22.32 10.33
N TYR A 65 15.47 -23.45 10.68
CA TYR A 65 14.52 -24.19 9.86
C TYR A 65 13.06 -23.80 10.08
N SER A 66 12.80 -22.78 10.92
CA SER A 66 11.46 -22.21 11.06
C SER A 66 10.95 -21.76 9.70
N ARG A 67 9.70 -22.12 9.39
CA ARG A 67 9.02 -21.82 8.12
C ARG A 67 9.12 -20.35 7.73
N GLU A 68 9.21 -19.46 8.71
CA GLU A 68 9.39 -18.02 8.50
C GLU A 68 10.80 -17.64 8.04
N ASN A 69 11.83 -18.22 8.66
CA ASN A 69 13.23 -17.97 8.31
C ASN A 69 13.60 -18.61 6.97
N VAL A 70 13.14 -19.83 6.71
CA VAL A 70 13.29 -20.48 5.40
C VAL A 70 12.66 -19.63 4.30
N LYS A 71 11.43 -19.14 4.51
CA LYS A 71 10.74 -18.29 3.54
C LYS A 71 11.44 -16.95 3.31
N ARG A 72 11.95 -16.31 4.37
CA ARG A 72 12.75 -15.06 4.25
C ARG A 72 14.04 -15.29 3.48
N ASN A 73 14.76 -16.37 3.77
CA ASN A 73 16.02 -16.70 3.12
C ASN A 73 15.80 -17.02 1.63
N VAL A 74 14.78 -17.81 1.30
CA VAL A 74 14.40 -18.10 -0.09
C VAL A 74 13.98 -16.83 -0.83
N GLN A 75 13.18 -15.96 -0.20
CA GLN A 75 12.79 -14.69 -0.83
C GLN A 75 13.99 -13.76 -1.05
N GLY A 76 14.91 -13.68 -0.10
CA GLY A 76 16.15 -12.91 -0.22
C GLY A 76 17.05 -13.44 -1.33
N TYR A 77 17.17 -14.76 -1.44
CA TYR A 77 17.95 -15.41 -2.50
C TYR A 77 17.34 -15.22 -3.90
N VAL A 78 16.02 -15.40 -4.03
CA VAL A 78 15.33 -15.15 -5.31
C VAL A 78 15.47 -13.68 -5.71
N PHE A 79 15.35 -12.76 -4.74
CA PHE A 79 15.57 -11.34 -4.97
C PHE A 79 17.01 -11.04 -5.40
N SER A 80 18.03 -11.58 -4.71
CA SER A 80 19.44 -11.33 -5.06
C SER A 80 19.78 -11.89 -6.44
N ARG A 81 19.29 -13.09 -6.78
CA ARG A 81 19.46 -13.67 -8.12
C ARG A 81 18.81 -12.84 -9.21
N PHE A 82 17.58 -12.38 -8.98
CA PHE A 82 16.91 -11.48 -9.92
C PHE A 82 17.65 -10.13 -10.04
N PHE A 83 18.12 -9.59 -8.92
CA PHE A 83 18.88 -8.35 -8.88
C PHE A 83 20.17 -8.45 -9.72
N ASP A 84 20.96 -9.50 -9.49
CA ASP A 84 22.20 -9.76 -10.23
C ASP A 84 21.94 -10.03 -11.71
N TYR A 85 20.82 -10.68 -12.02
CA TYR A 85 20.38 -10.92 -13.38
C TYR A 85 20.07 -9.60 -14.12
N VAL A 86 19.21 -8.76 -13.56
CA VAL A 86 18.84 -7.46 -14.16
C VAL A 86 20.07 -6.56 -14.29
N LYS A 87 21.00 -6.60 -13.33
CA LYS A 87 22.25 -5.83 -13.36
C LYS A 87 23.12 -6.13 -14.59
N ASN A 88 23.14 -7.38 -15.05
CA ASN A 88 23.99 -7.82 -16.16
C ASN A 88 23.17 -8.10 -17.44
N TYR A 89 21.93 -7.63 -17.49
CA TYR A 89 20.99 -7.96 -18.55
C TYR A 89 21.44 -7.43 -19.93
N ASP A 90 22.06 -6.26 -19.95
CA ASP A 90 22.73 -5.68 -21.13
C ASP A 90 23.74 -6.66 -21.76
N LYS A 91 24.66 -7.19 -20.95
CA LYS A 91 25.67 -8.16 -21.39
C LYS A 91 25.05 -9.47 -21.86
N VAL A 92 23.97 -9.91 -21.22
CA VAL A 92 23.24 -11.13 -21.62
C VAL A 92 22.65 -10.97 -23.02
N ILE A 93 22.05 -9.81 -23.31
CA ILE A 93 21.48 -9.52 -24.63
C ILE A 93 22.57 -9.29 -25.68
N GLU A 94 23.63 -8.54 -25.35
CA GLU A 94 24.76 -8.32 -26.27
C GLU A 94 25.45 -9.63 -26.67
N LYS A 95 25.70 -10.51 -25.70
CA LYS A 95 26.36 -11.80 -25.94
C LYS A 95 25.50 -12.75 -26.76
N LYS A 96 24.19 -12.78 -26.51
CA LYS A 96 23.28 -13.74 -27.18
C LYS A 96 22.76 -13.21 -28.51
N PHE A 97 22.55 -11.90 -28.66
CA PHE A 97 21.86 -11.28 -29.78
C PHE A 97 22.40 -9.88 -30.12
N PRO A 98 23.63 -9.75 -30.63
CA PRO A 98 24.27 -8.46 -30.90
C PRO A 98 23.45 -7.58 -31.87
N SER A 99 22.81 -8.17 -32.90
CA SER A 99 21.98 -7.43 -33.86
C SER A 99 20.68 -6.87 -33.24
N ALA A 100 20.14 -7.52 -32.19
CA ALA A 100 18.91 -7.09 -31.54
C ALA A 100 19.11 -5.86 -30.62
N VAL A 101 20.33 -5.67 -30.11
CA VAL A 101 20.68 -4.55 -29.20
C VAL A 101 20.37 -3.20 -29.84
N HIS A 102 20.65 -3.06 -31.15
CA HIS A 102 20.42 -1.81 -31.87
C HIS A 102 18.93 -1.49 -32.01
N VAL A 103 18.10 -2.53 -32.23
CA VAL A 103 16.64 -2.42 -32.41
C VAL A 103 15.94 -2.12 -31.08
N TYR A 104 16.48 -2.62 -29.95
CA TYR A 104 15.83 -2.55 -28.63
C TYR A 104 16.50 -1.60 -27.63
N ARG A 105 17.20 -0.56 -28.11
CA ARG A 105 17.86 0.43 -27.24
C ARG A 105 16.90 1.08 -26.24
N VAL A 106 15.67 1.41 -26.65
CA VAL A 106 14.63 1.98 -25.77
C VAL A 106 14.29 1.03 -24.61
N PHE A 107 14.23 -0.28 -24.88
CA PHE A 107 13.98 -1.28 -23.87
C PHE A 107 15.12 -1.34 -22.84
N LEU A 108 16.37 -1.28 -23.30
CA LEU A 108 17.54 -1.29 -22.41
C LEU A 108 17.62 -0.05 -21.51
N VAL A 109 17.20 1.12 -22.01
CA VAL A 109 17.03 2.32 -21.17
C VAL A 109 16.02 2.04 -20.05
N GLY A 110 14.88 1.45 -20.37
CA GLY A 110 13.87 1.07 -19.36
C GLY A 110 14.38 0.05 -18.34
N VAL A 111 15.19 -0.94 -18.76
CA VAL A 111 15.85 -1.88 -17.83
C VAL A 111 16.78 -1.15 -16.87
N ARG A 112 17.54 -0.18 -17.36
CA ARG A 112 18.45 0.63 -16.52
C ARG A 112 17.70 1.45 -15.49
N ASP A 113 16.62 2.12 -15.89
CA ASP A 113 15.78 2.90 -14.97
C ASP A 113 15.13 2.01 -13.92
N PHE A 114 14.56 0.88 -14.34
CA PHE A 114 14.01 -0.14 -13.45
C PHE A 114 15.05 -0.68 -12.46
N PHE A 115 16.29 -0.90 -12.90
CA PHE A 115 17.39 -1.35 -12.03
C PHE A 115 17.77 -0.28 -10.99
N ASN A 116 17.82 0.99 -11.40
CA ASN A 116 18.11 2.10 -10.49
C ASN A 116 17.06 2.20 -9.38
N ASP A 117 15.79 2.03 -9.71
CA ASP A 117 14.69 2.05 -8.74
C ASP A 117 14.65 0.79 -7.87
N MET A 118 15.02 -0.38 -8.40
CA MET A 118 15.26 -1.57 -7.60
C MET A 118 16.41 -1.38 -6.58
N LYS A 119 17.50 -0.72 -6.98
CA LYS A 119 18.62 -0.39 -6.07
C LYS A 119 18.19 0.58 -4.98
N LYS A 120 17.37 1.58 -5.30
CA LYS A 120 16.78 2.50 -4.31
C LYS A 120 15.87 1.75 -3.34
N LEU A 121 15.03 0.82 -3.82
CA LEU A 121 14.18 -0.03 -2.97
C LEU A 121 15.01 -0.77 -1.92
N VAL A 122 16.16 -1.35 -2.29
CA VAL A 122 17.05 -2.03 -1.33
C VAL A 122 17.53 -1.07 -0.24
N LYS A 123 17.94 0.15 -0.61
CA LYS A 123 18.37 1.17 0.35
C LYS A 123 17.23 1.59 1.28
N ILE A 124 16.06 1.91 0.73
CA ILE A 124 14.87 2.31 1.48
C ILE A 124 14.47 1.20 2.46
N THR A 125 14.45 -0.05 1.98
CA THR A 125 14.13 -1.21 2.80
C THR A 125 15.09 -1.35 3.99
N LYS A 126 16.39 -1.10 3.79
CA LYS A 126 17.37 -1.08 4.89
C LYS A 126 17.07 0.03 5.91
N ILE A 127 16.72 1.24 5.46
CA ILE A 127 16.35 2.37 6.32
C ILE A 127 15.08 2.05 7.13
N VAL A 128 14.06 1.51 6.48
CA VAL A 128 12.80 1.13 7.15
C VAL A 128 13.06 0.08 8.22
N TYR A 129 13.87 -0.95 7.93
CA TYR A 129 14.21 -1.96 8.93
C TYR A 129 15.05 -1.43 10.09
N SER A 130 15.94 -0.45 9.86
CA SER A 130 16.73 0.14 10.94
C SER A 130 15.92 1.06 11.85
N HIS A 131 14.76 1.53 11.41
CA HIS A 131 13.85 2.42 12.15
C HIS A 131 12.55 1.70 12.55
N ASP A 132 12.62 0.42 12.92
CA ASP A 132 11.48 -0.39 13.39
C ASP A 132 10.25 -0.40 12.45
N ASN A 133 10.49 -0.38 11.15
CA ASN A 133 9.45 -0.31 10.11
C ASN A 133 8.61 0.98 10.10
N ASP A 134 9.12 2.07 10.68
CA ASP A 134 8.47 3.36 10.63
C ASP A 134 8.59 4.00 9.23
N LEU A 135 7.46 4.35 8.61
CA LEU A 135 7.45 5.05 7.31
C LEU A 135 7.68 6.56 7.44
N ARG A 136 7.63 7.13 8.65
CA ARG A 136 7.81 8.57 8.86
C ARG A 136 9.25 9.03 8.55
N CYS A 137 10.22 8.11 8.57
CA CYS A 137 11.60 8.38 8.18
C CYS A 137 11.81 8.52 6.66
N LEU A 138 10.80 8.19 5.85
CA LEU A 138 10.88 8.24 4.40
C LEU A 138 10.26 9.53 3.84
N THR A 139 10.79 9.95 2.69
CA THR A 139 10.15 10.95 1.82
C THR A 139 8.93 10.36 1.11
N ARG A 140 8.06 11.23 0.59
CA ARG A 140 6.88 10.84 -0.19
C ARG A 140 7.23 9.93 -1.36
N LYS A 141 8.28 10.28 -2.12
CA LYS A 141 8.73 9.50 -3.28
C LYS A 141 9.29 8.14 -2.87
N GLU A 142 9.96 8.05 -1.72
CA GLU A 142 10.47 6.78 -1.19
C GLU A 142 9.35 5.87 -0.71
N ILE A 143 8.32 6.41 -0.04
CA ILE A 143 7.12 5.65 0.34
C ILE A 143 6.44 5.09 -0.91
N GLU A 144 6.24 5.93 -1.92
CA GLU A 144 5.63 5.49 -3.18
C GLU A 144 6.44 4.35 -3.82
N LEU A 145 7.76 4.55 -3.97
CA LEU A 145 8.65 3.55 -4.57
C LEU A 145 8.67 2.24 -3.76
N TYR A 146 8.67 2.32 -2.43
CA TYR A 146 8.69 1.16 -1.54
C TYR A 146 7.51 0.21 -1.78
N TYR A 147 6.33 0.75 -2.08
CA TYR A 147 5.12 -0.05 -2.34
C TYR A 147 4.90 -0.38 -3.82
N GLN A 148 5.31 0.50 -4.73
CA GLN A 148 5.13 0.31 -6.17
C GLN A 148 6.11 -0.72 -6.73
N MET A 149 7.39 -0.62 -6.36
CA MET A 149 8.46 -1.40 -6.98
C MET A 149 8.27 -2.93 -6.86
N PRO A 150 7.85 -3.51 -5.71
CA PRO A 150 7.57 -4.96 -5.64
C PRO A 150 6.42 -5.43 -6.54
N ARG A 151 5.49 -4.53 -6.91
CA ARG A 151 4.40 -4.83 -7.86
C ARG A 151 4.95 -4.82 -9.28
N ASP A 152 5.74 -3.81 -9.61
CA ASP A 152 6.42 -3.67 -10.90
C ASP A 152 7.36 -4.85 -11.18
N MET A 153 8.12 -5.29 -10.17
CA MET A 153 8.99 -6.47 -10.28
C MET A 153 8.21 -7.73 -10.63
N ARG A 154 7.08 -7.99 -9.98
CA ARG A 154 6.27 -9.18 -10.28
C ARG A 154 5.68 -9.14 -11.70
N LYS A 155 5.41 -7.95 -12.21
CA LYS A 155 4.87 -7.73 -13.56
C LYS A 155 5.94 -7.94 -14.64
N VAL A 156 7.13 -7.39 -14.42
CA VAL A 156 8.21 -7.33 -15.43
C VAL A 156 9.14 -8.55 -15.37
N ALA A 157 9.30 -9.20 -14.22
CA ALA A 157 10.22 -10.34 -14.08
C ALA A 157 9.97 -11.48 -15.08
N PRO A 158 8.72 -11.90 -15.38
CA PRO A 158 8.48 -12.94 -16.39
C PRO A 158 8.96 -12.51 -17.78
N VAL A 159 8.69 -11.26 -18.17
CA VAL A 159 9.11 -10.72 -19.47
C VAL A 159 10.63 -10.70 -19.59
N LEU A 160 11.32 -10.22 -18.55
CA LEU A 160 12.78 -10.18 -18.53
C LEU A 160 13.43 -11.56 -18.47
N LEU A 161 12.80 -12.55 -17.84
CA LEU A 161 13.37 -13.90 -17.77
C LEU A 161 13.20 -14.64 -19.10
N ILE A 162 12.01 -14.53 -19.71
CA ILE A 162 11.71 -15.14 -21.01
C ILE A 162 12.56 -14.51 -22.12
N SER A 163 12.77 -13.19 -22.10
CA SER A 163 13.55 -12.49 -23.14
C SER A 163 15.02 -12.92 -23.24
N ALA A 164 15.60 -13.52 -22.18
CA ALA A 164 16.96 -14.05 -22.23
C ALA A 164 17.05 -15.47 -22.79
N LEU A 165 15.93 -16.17 -23.00
CA LEU A 165 15.94 -17.46 -23.67
C LEU A 165 16.17 -17.26 -25.17
N PRO A 166 16.95 -18.14 -25.82
CA PRO A 166 17.10 -18.06 -27.26
C PRO A 166 15.77 -18.27 -27.98
N PHE A 167 15.59 -17.57 -29.11
CA PHE A 167 14.36 -17.54 -29.92
C PHE A 167 13.14 -16.84 -29.29
N ALA A 168 13.04 -16.79 -27.96
CA ALA A 168 11.92 -16.16 -27.27
C ALA A 168 11.87 -14.63 -27.46
N ASN A 169 13.03 -14.00 -27.69
CA ASN A 169 13.15 -12.58 -27.98
C ASN A 169 12.36 -12.12 -29.21
N TYR A 170 12.32 -12.94 -30.28
CA TYR A 170 11.56 -12.64 -31.50
C TYR A 170 10.05 -12.59 -31.28
N VAL A 171 9.57 -13.19 -30.18
CA VAL A 171 8.15 -13.16 -29.81
C VAL A 171 7.91 -12.11 -28.72
N ILE A 172 8.75 -12.08 -27.69
CA ILE A 172 8.48 -11.28 -26.49
C ILE A 172 8.65 -9.79 -26.73
N PHE A 173 9.61 -9.35 -27.56
CA PHE A 173 9.80 -7.92 -27.81
C PHE A 173 8.68 -7.33 -28.69
N PRO A 174 8.25 -7.98 -29.80
CA PRO A 174 7.06 -7.54 -30.50
C PRO A 174 5.81 -7.52 -29.61
N LEU A 175 5.60 -8.54 -28.78
CA LEU A 175 4.48 -8.54 -27.83
C LEU A 175 4.58 -7.40 -26.81
N ALA A 176 5.76 -7.15 -26.26
CA ALA A 176 5.98 -6.05 -25.32
C ALA A 176 5.77 -4.67 -25.96
N TYR A 177 6.06 -4.54 -27.26
CA TYR A 177 5.80 -3.32 -28.04
C TYR A 177 4.31 -3.15 -28.36
N MET A 178 3.59 -4.24 -28.68
CA MET A 178 2.14 -4.20 -28.95
C MET A 178 1.30 -4.04 -27.69
N TYR A 179 1.75 -4.59 -26.56
CA TYR A 179 1.02 -4.59 -25.28
C TYR A 179 1.85 -4.02 -24.12
N PRO A 180 2.35 -2.77 -24.23
CA PRO A 180 3.24 -2.17 -23.25
C PRO A 180 2.56 -1.98 -21.88
N ARG A 181 1.24 -1.67 -21.86
CA ARG A 181 0.49 -1.45 -20.61
C ARG A 181 0.31 -2.73 -19.79
N THR A 182 0.23 -3.91 -20.41
CA THR A 182 0.01 -5.18 -19.70
C THR A 182 1.30 -5.89 -19.35
N LEU A 183 2.29 -5.87 -20.25
CA LEU A 183 3.55 -6.61 -20.08
C LEU A 183 4.66 -5.78 -19.40
N LEU A 184 4.63 -4.45 -19.54
CA LEU A 184 5.68 -3.57 -19.02
C LEU A 184 5.16 -2.62 -17.93
N THR A 185 6.09 -1.90 -17.31
CA THR A 185 5.84 -0.85 -16.31
C THR A 185 6.22 0.51 -16.85
N SER A 186 5.88 1.57 -16.14
CA SER A 186 6.20 2.97 -16.48
C SER A 186 7.67 3.19 -16.88
N HIS A 187 8.62 2.45 -16.31
CA HIS A 187 10.03 2.48 -16.69
C HIS A 187 10.31 2.27 -18.20
N PHE A 188 9.46 1.52 -18.89
CA PHE A 188 9.68 1.14 -20.29
C PHE A 188 8.80 1.92 -21.28
N TRP A 189 7.99 2.84 -20.78
CA TRP A 189 7.06 3.61 -21.60
C TRP A 189 7.68 4.93 -22.03
N SER A 190 7.38 5.35 -23.26
CA SER A 190 7.71 6.69 -23.73
C SER A 190 6.96 7.75 -22.91
N ALA A 191 7.41 9.01 -22.99
CA ALA A 191 6.73 10.12 -22.32
C ALA A 191 5.25 10.23 -22.75
N GLN A 192 4.97 10.07 -24.05
CA GLN A 192 3.61 10.06 -24.57
C GLN A 192 2.78 8.90 -24.01
N GLN A 193 3.32 7.69 -24.02
CA GLN A 193 2.64 6.50 -23.48
C GLN A 193 2.32 6.66 -21.98
N LYS A 194 3.22 7.28 -21.20
CA LYS A 194 2.96 7.56 -19.78
C LYS A 194 1.75 8.47 -19.60
N LEU A 195 1.64 9.53 -20.39
CA LEU A 195 0.50 10.44 -20.35
C LEU A 195 -0.80 9.72 -20.73
N ASP A 196 -0.80 9.05 -21.89
CA ASP A 196 -1.98 8.36 -22.42
C ASP A 196 -2.46 7.26 -21.47
N PHE A 197 -1.56 6.42 -20.96
CA PHE A 197 -1.93 5.32 -20.08
C PHE A 197 -2.41 5.80 -18.72
N THR A 198 -1.79 6.86 -18.17
CA THR A 198 -2.25 7.46 -16.91
C THR A 198 -3.68 8.02 -17.06
N GLN A 199 -3.97 8.66 -18.18
CA GLN A 199 -5.30 9.18 -18.48
C GLN A 199 -6.34 8.05 -18.64
N ILE A 200 -5.98 6.96 -19.35
CA ILE A 200 -6.82 5.77 -19.49
C ILE A 200 -7.08 5.11 -18.12
N ASP A 201 -6.04 4.96 -17.29
CA ASP A 201 -6.15 4.37 -15.95
C ASP A 201 -7.07 5.22 -15.07
N LEU A 202 -6.91 6.54 -15.09
CA LEU A 202 -7.79 7.45 -14.36
C LEU A 202 -9.24 7.36 -14.84
N ARG A 203 -9.49 7.42 -16.16
CA ARG A 203 -10.84 7.28 -16.73
C ARG A 203 -11.50 5.99 -16.25
N ASN A 204 -10.79 4.86 -16.28
CA ASN A 204 -11.30 3.57 -15.83
C ASN A 204 -11.67 3.56 -14.34
N ARG A 205 -10.90 4.25 -13.49
CA ARG A 205 -11.20 4.41 -12.05
C ARG A 205 -12.46 5.25 -11.83
N LEU A 206 -12.57 6.38 -12.54
CA LEU A 206 -13.67 7.33 -12.38
C LEU A 206 -15.05 6.74 -12.72
N LEU A 207 -15.12 5.76 -13.63
CA LEU A 207 -16.36 5.02 -13.94
C LEU A 207 -16.99 4.35 -12.71
N TYR A 208 -16.21 4.10 -11.65
CA TYR A 208 -16.70 3.49 -10.42
C TYR A 208 -17.17 4.51 -9.38
N ASN A 209 -16.94 5.82 -9.57
CA ASN A 209 -17.34 6.86 -8.61
C ASN A 209 -18.84 6.79 -8.31
N ARG A 210 -19.66 6.77 -9.36
CA ARG A 210 -21.12 6.67 -9.24
C ARG A 210 -21.56 5.43 -8.47
N ARG A 211 -20.86 4.30 -8.64
CA ARG A 211 -21.20 3.04 -7.95
C ARG A 211 -20.87 3.09 -6.46
N VAL A 212 -19.71 3.67 -6.10
CA VAL A 212 -19.35 3.91 -4.70
C VAL A 212 -20.32 4.89 -4.06
N PHE A 213 -20.63 6.01 -4.73
CA PHE A 213 -21.60 6.98 -4.25
C PHE A 213 -22.99 6.36 -3.99
N ARG A 214 -23.48 5.51 -4.90
CA ARG A 214 -24.74 4.77 -4.69
C ARG A 214 -24.68 3.82 -3.49
N CYS A 215 -23.54 3.17 -3.25
CA CYS A 215 -23.35 2.36 -2.03
C CYS A 215 -23.35 3.20 -0.74
N MET A 216 -22.93 4.47 -0.81
CA MET A 216 -23.02 5.39 0.33
C MET A 216 -24.47 5.81 0.59
N GLN A 217 -25.18 6.21 -0.46
CA GLN A 217 -26.61 6.57 -0.38
C GLN A 217 -27.45 5.42 0.16
N SER A 218 -27.25 4.19 -0.32
CA SER A 218 -28.04 3.03 0.15
C SER A 218 -27.81 2.69 1.62
N LYS A 219 -26.73 3.17 2.23
CA LYS A 219 -26.38 2.92 3.63
C LYS A 219 -26.81 4.07 4.56
N LEU A 220 -27.22 5.21 4.01
CA LEU A 220 -27.66 6.37 4.77
C LEU A 220 -28.88 6.04 5.65
N ASP A 221 -29.80 5.22 5.15
CA ASP A 221 -30.98 4.77 5.89
C ASP A 221 -30.66 4.02 7.19
N ALA A 222 -29.49 3.36 7.27
CA ALA A 222 -29.09 2.69 8.51
C ALA A 222 -28.82 3.71 9.63
N LEU A 223 -28.21 4.86 9.30
CA LEU A 223 -27.95 5.94 10.25
C LEU A 223 -29.26 6.57 10.75
N ARG A 224 -30.23 6.73 9.85
CA ARG A 224 -31.58 7.21 10.19
C ARG A 224 -32.25 6.30 11.21
N LYS A 225 -32.22 4.99 10.96
CA LYS A 225 -32.84 3.97 11.82
C LYS A 225 -32.21 3.90 13.21
N THR A 226 -30.93 4.21 13.33
CA THR A 226 -30.23 4.23 14.61
C THR A 226 -30.28 5.59 15.31
N HIS A 227 -31.02 6.57 14.77
CA HIS A 227 -31.06 7.95 15.27
C HIS A 227 -29.64 8.54 15.46
N ASP A 228 -28.75 8.26 14.50
CA ASP A 228 -27.36 8.71 14.57
C ASP A 228 -27.31 10.25 14.44
N PRO A 229 -26.64 10.98 15.36
CA PRO A 229 -26.58 12.44 15.32
C PRO A 229 -25.90 12.98 14.04
N ALA A 230 -25.05 12.17 13.38
CA ALA A 230 -24.40 12.56 12.13
C ALA A 230 -25.30 12.38 10.89
N TYR A 231 -26.52 11.83 11.03
CA TYR A 231 -27.42 11.56 9.91
C TYR A 231 -27.71 12.81 9.09
N GLU A 232 -28.15 13.90 9.71
CA GLU A 232 -28.56 15.13 9.00
C GLU A 232 -27.40 15.72 8.20
N LYS A 233 -26.23 15.87 8.83
CA LYS A 233 -25.03 16.40 8.16
C LYS A 233 -24.56 15.49 7.02
N PHE A 234 -24.57 14.17 7.23
CA PHE A 234 -24.14 13.24 6.19
C PHE A 234 -25.15 13.16 5.03
N ALA A 235 -26.44 13.23 5.32
CA ALA A 235 -27.50 13.33 4.32
C ALA A 235 -27.33 14.61 3.48
N TYR A 236 -27.04 15.75 4.12
CA TYR A 236 -26.73 17.01 3.45
C TYR A 236 -25.53 16.87 2.50
N ILE A 237 -24.41 16.29 2.95
CA ILE A 237 -23.22 16.07 2.12
C ILE A 237 -23.53 15.19 0.90
N LEU A 238 -24.28 14.09 1.10
CA LEU A 238 -24.69 13.23 -0.01
C LEU A 238 -25.68 13.94 -0.95
N GLY A 239 -26.49 14.86 -0.44
CA GLY A 239 -27.37 15.75 -1.21
C GLY A 239 -26.58 16.70 -2.10
N LEU A 240 -25.58 17.41 -1.54
CA LEU A 240 -24.65 18.27 -2.29
C LEU A 240 -23.97 17.52 -3.43
N LEU A 241 -23.45 16.33 -3.14
CA LEU A 241 -22.83 15.48 -4.16
C LEU A 241 -23.84 15.04 -5.23
N GLY A 242 -25.10 14.83 -4.85
CA GLY A 242 -26.19 14.50 -5.78
C GLY A 242 -26.58 15.66 -6.69
N SER A 243 -26.45 16.91 -6.22
CA SER A 243 -26.74 18.13 -6.98
C SER A 243 -25.58 18.63 -7.85
N GLY A 244 -24.44 17.94 -7.85
CA GLY A 244 -23.27 18.33 -8.64
C GLY A 244 -22.28 19.24 -7.92
N LEU A 245 -22.42 19.45 -6.60
CA LEU A 245 -21.50 20.25 -5.78
C LEU A 245 -20.57 19.35 -4.96
N HIS A 246 -19.61 19.96 -4.25
CA HIS A 246 -18.72 19.27 -3.32
C HIS A 246 -18.81 19.90 -1.92
N PRO A 247 -18.73 19.09 -0.85
CA PRO A 247 -18.55 19.60 0.50
C PRO A 247 -17.13 20.19 0.69
N THR A 248 -16.98 21.12 1.63
CA THR A 248 -15.65 21.62 2.04
C THR A 248 -14.91 20.59 2.90
N SER A 249 -13.60 20.75 3.10
CA SER A 249 -12.83 19.87 3.99
C SER A 249 -13.37 19.88 5.43
N GLU A 250 -13.84 21.01 5.94
CA GLU A 250 -14.46 21.13 7.27
C GLU A 250 -15.74 20.29 7.37
N GLU A 251 -16.62 20.38 6.38
CA GLU A 251 -17.87 19.61 6.37
C GLU A 251 -17.61 18.10 6.31
N ILE A 252 -16.58 17.68 5.56
CA ILE A 252 -16.15 16.27 5.53
C ILE A 252 -15.66 15.82 6.91
N LEU A 253 -14.92 16.68 7.63
CA LEU A 253 -14.38 16.35 8.94
C LEU A 253 -15.45 16.22 10.02
N GLU A 254 -16.54 16.99 9.93
CA GLU A 254 -17.69 16.89 10.85
C GLU A 254 -18.35 15.50 10.81
N VAL A 255 -18.26 14.77 9.69
CA VAL A 255 -18.82 13.42 9.54
C VAL A 255 -17.78 12.31 9.71
N LYS A 256 -16.58 12.62 10.24
CA LYS A 256 -15.49 11.65 10.47
C LYS A 256 -15.97 10.42 11.24
N GLU A 257 -16.76 10.62 12.29
CA GLU A 257 -17.23 9.55 13.20
C GLU A 257 -18.07 8.49 12.48
N VAL A 258 -18.77 8.87 11.41
CA VAL A 258 -19.57 7.94 10.58
C VAL A 258 -18.69 6.79 10.07
N PHE A 259 -17.43 7.08 9.74
CA PHE A 259 -16.48 6.10 9.21
C PHE A 259 -15.78 5.25 10.27
N GLN A 260 -15.94 5.56 11.56
CA GLN A 260 -15.39 4.78 12.67
C GLN A 260 -16.30 3.61 13.06
N ARG A 261 -17.58 3.65 12.67
CA ARG A 261 -18.59 2.67 13.06
C ARG A 261 -19.34 2.07 11.86
N PRO A 262 -20.08 0.95 12.04
CA PRO A 262 -21.00 0.47 11.02
C PRO A 262 -22.00 1.58 10.63
N PRO A 263 -22.40 1.68 9.36
CA PRO A 263 -22.10 0.77 8.26
C PRO A 263 -20.88 1.17 7.40
N PHE A 264 -20.16 2.25 7.74
CA PHE A 264 -19.09 2.82 6.90
C PHE A 264 -17.66 2.45 7.32
N HIS A 265 -17.48 1.94 8.54
CA HIS A 265 -16.22 1.33 8.98
C HIS A 265 -15.75 0.25 7.98
N LEU A 266 -14.43 0.19 7.73
CA LEU A 266 -13.83 -0.66 6.68
C LEU A 266 -14.23 -2.14 6.83
N ASN A 267 -14.32 -2.64 8.07
CA ASN A 267 -14.70 -4.03 8.34
C ASN A 267 -16.20 -4.29 8.09
N SER A 268 -17.03 -3.25 8.17
CA SER A 268 -18.49 -3.30 8.01
C SER A 268 -18.95 -3.05 6.57
N LEU A 269 -18.03 -2.77 5.64
CA LEU A 269 -18.37 -2.58 4.23
C LEU A 269 -18.85 -3.88 3.57
N SER A 270 -19.88 -3.75 2.72
CA SER A 270 -20.43 -4.86 1.97
C SER A 270 -19.47 -5.31 0.86
N SER A 271 -19.65 -6.54 0.37
CA SER A 271 -18.82 -7.09 -0.70
C SER A 271 -18.86 -6.24 -1.98
N SER A 272 -20.02 -5.73 -2.37
CA SER A 272 -20.16 -4.84 -3.54
C SER A 272 -19.41 -3.53 -3.33
N HIS A 273 -19.58 -2.90 -2.17
CA HIS A 273 -18.91 -1.64 -1.83
C HIS A 273 -17.37 -1.81 -1.88
N LEU A 274 -16.84 -2.86 -1.25
CA LEU A 274 -15.41 -3.18 -1.30
C LEU A 274 -14.90 -3.41 -2.73
N LYS A 275 -15.68 -4.09 -3.58
CA LYS A 275 -15.32 -4.30 -5.00
C LYS A 275 -15.16 -2.96 -5.72
N TYR A 276 -16.11 -2.04 -5.53
CA TYR A 276 -16.09 -0.74 -6.20
C TYR A 276 -14.98 0.16 -5.66
N LEU A 277 -14.73 0.18 -4.35
CA LEU A 277 -13.58 0.88 -3.77
C LEU A 277 -12.26 0.32 -4.30
N CYS A 278 -12.11 -1.00 -4.41
CA CYS A 278 -10.90 -1.56 -5.03
C CYS A 278 -10.71 -1.05 -6.46
N LYS A 279 -11.78 -1.00 -7.26
CA LYS A 279 -11.68 -0.50 -8.65
C LYS A 279 -11.40 1.00 -8.73
N LEU A 280 -11.99 1.79 -7.83
CA LEU A 280 -11.73 3.22 -7.70
C LEU A 280 -10.25 3.53 -7.40
N HIS A 281 -9.61 2.71 -6.57
CA HIS A 281 -8.23 2.88 -6.14
C HIS A 281 -7.20 2.11 -6.98
N ASP A 282 -7.62 1.55 -8.12
CA ASP A 282 -6.81 0.68 -8.99
C ASP A 282 -6.14 -0.50 -8.25
N ILE A 283 -6.94 -1.18 -7.44
CA ILE A 283 -6.57 -2.36 -6.66
C ILE A 283 -7.27 -3.59 -7.23
N HIS A 284 -6.56 -4.72 -7.22
CA HIS A 284 -7.16 -5.99 -7.57
C HIS A 284 -8.29 -6.40 -6.59
N ALA A 285 -9.51 -6.49 -7.12
CA ALA A 285 -10.74 -6.80 -6.39
C ALA A 285 -10.99 -8.30 -6.09
N GLY A 286 -9.94 -9.13 -6.09
CA GLY A 286 -10.00 -10.56 -5.76
C GLY A 286 -10.08 -10.84 -4.26
N LEU A 287 -9.40 -11.88 -3.76
CA LEU A 287 -9.34 -12.18 -2.32
C LEU A 287 -8.65 -11.05 -1.52
N LEU A 288 -8.91 -10.94 -0.22
CA LEU A 288 -8.25 -9.97 0.69
C LEU A 288 -8.49 -8.48 0.35
N ARG A 289 -9.67 -8.13 -0.19
CA ARG A 289 -10.02 -6.73 -0.55
C ARG A 289 -9.82 -5.73 0.58
N ARG A 290 -10.31 -6.05 1.78
CA ARG A 290 -10.19 -5.17 2.96
C ARG A 290 -8.74 -4.88 3.30
N PHE A 291 -7.91 -5.92 3.34
CA PHE A 291 -6.47 -5.78 3.58
C PHE A 291 -5.80 -4.91 2.52
N ARG A 292 -6.05 -5.15 1.22
CA ARG A 292 -5.45 -4.33 0.15
C ARG A 292 -5.92 -2.88 0.17
N LEU A 293 -7.17 -2.64 0.53
CA LEU A 293 -7.72 -1.29 0.70
C LEU A 293 -7.09 -0.59 1.90
N SER A 294 -6.96 -1.28 3.04
CA SER A 294 -6.23 -0.78 4.21
C SER A 294 -4.78 -0.45 3.86
N GLU A 295 -4.06 -1.35 3.18
CA GLU A 295 -2.70 -1.09 2.69
C GLU A 295 -2.66 0.16 1.79
N ARG A 296 -3.58 0.28 0.82
CA ARG A 296 -3.63 1.46 -0.05
C ARG A 296 -3.87 2.75 0.72
N ALA A 297 -4.84 2.77 1.63
CA ALA A 297 -5.17 3.94 2.43
C ALA A 297 -3.98 4.34 3.31
N TYR A 298 -3.34 3.37 3.97
CA TYR A 298 -2.14 3.56 4.76
C TYR A 298 -1.01 4.22 3.94
N VAL A 299 -0.74 3.71 2.74
CA VAL A 299 0.28 4.28 1.84
C VAL A 299 -0.03 5.73 1.49
N VAL A 300 -1.28 6.03 1.10
CA VAL A 300 -1.72 7.38 0.76
C VAL A 300 -1.62 8.32 1.96
N HIS A 301 -2.07 7.89 3.13
CA HIS A 301 -2.00 8.65 4.37
C HIS A 301 -0.54 9.00 4.73
N HIS A 302 0.37 8.04 4.68
CA HIS A 302 1.78 8.29 4.98
C HIS A 302 2.47 9.18 3.93
N MET A 303 2.04 9.12 2.66
CA MET A 303 2.47 10.08 1.65
C MET A 303 1.95 11.48 1.95
N ASP A 304 0.70 11.64 2.42
CA ASP A 304 0.14 12.94 2.83
C ASP A 304 0.88 13.52 4.05
N MET A 305 1.21 12.68 5.04
CA MET A 305 2.07 13.08 6.15
C MET A 305 3.47 13.50 5.67
N ALA A 306 4.02 12.80 4.67
CA ALA A 306 5.32 13.15 4.09
C ALA A 306 5.27 14.50 3.36
N ILE A 307 4.17 14.81 2.65
CA ILE A 307 3.95 16.15 2.06
C ILE A 307 4.06 17.24 3.13
N LYS A 308 3.40 17.05 4.29
CA LYS A 308 3.52 18.00 5.40
C LYS A 308 4.96 18.14 5.92
N ARG A 309 5.68 17.03 6.06
CA ARG A 309 7.10 17.04 6.51
C ARG A 309 8.05 17.71 5.52
N GLU A 310 7.78 17.57 4.21
CA GLU A 310 8.57 18.15 3.12
C GLU A 310 8.32 19.66 2.91
N GLY A 311 7.57 20.32 3.80
CA GLY A 311 7.26 21.74 3.71
C GLY A 311 5.89 22.05 3.11
N GLY A 312 5.03 21.05 2.90
CA GLY A 312 3.66 21.23 2.43
C GLY A 312 3.49 21.26 0.92
N VAL A 313 2.24 21.40 0.48
CA VAL A 313 1.83 21.26 -0.93
C VAL A 313 2.47 22.30 -1.85
N HIS A 314 2.61 23.54 -1.39
CA HIS A 314 3.14 24.66 -2.19
C HIS A 314 4.61 24.49 -2.60
N ASN A 315 5.37 23.67 -1.86
CA ASN A 315 6.78 23.40 -2.15
C ASN A 315 6.97 22.24 -3.14
N MET A 316 5.90 21.60 -3.60
CA MET A 316 5.99 20.48 -4.52
C MET A 316 6.21 20.97 -5.97
N PRO A 317 7.14 20.36 -6.72
CA PRO A 317 7.31 20.68 -8.13
C PRO A 317 6.05 20.28 -8.92
N ILE A 318 5.76 21.00 -10.01
CA ILE A 318 4.55 20.85 -10.84
C ILE A 318 4.28 19.40 -11.23
N GLU A 319 5.30 18.66 -11.67
CA GLU A 319 5.14 17.25 -12.05
C GLU A 319 4.76 16.35 -10.86
N SER A 320 5.22 16.68 -9.66
CA SER A 320 4.79 15.99 -8.43
C SER A 320 3.38 16.37 -8.00
N LEU A 321 2.95 17.62 -8.23
CA LEU A 321 1.57 18.05 -7.99
C LEU A 321 0.61 17.28 -8.90
N LYS A 322 0.85 17.29 -10.22
CA LYS A 322 0.06 16.53 -11.20
C LYS A 322 -0.06 15.07 -10.79
N HIS A 323 1.07 14.43 -10.50
CA HIS A 323 1.10 13.03 -10.09
C HIS A 323 0.31 12.77 -8.78
N ALA A 324 0.44 13.66 -7.79
CA ALA A 324 -0.31 13.56 -6.54
C ALA A 324 -1.83 13.68 -6.75
N CYS A 325 -2.27 14.57 -7.64
CA CYS A 325 -3.66 14.70 -8.05
C CYS A 325 -4.17 13.41 -8.73
N TYR A 326 -3.43 12.91 -9.72
CA TYR A 326 -3.76 11.67 -10.43
C TYR A 326 -3.89 10.46 -9.48
N LEU A 327 -2.96 10.33 -8.54
CA LEU A 327 -2.96 9.26 -7.56
C LEU A 327 -4.25 9.23 -6.73
N ARG A 328 -4.77 10.41 -6.39
CA ARG A 328 -5.96 10.63 -5.56
C ARG A 328 -7.27 10.69 -6.34
N GLY A 329 -7.20 10.66 -7.68
CA GLY A 329 -8.37 10.56 -8.56
C GLY A 329 -8.79 11.88 -9.20
N LEU A 330 -7.93 12.89 -9.20
CA LEU A 330 -8.17 14.14 -9.92
C LEU A 330 -7.41 14.15 -11.25
N ASN A 331 -8.11 14.48 -12.33
CA ASN A 331 -7.51 14.80 -13.61
C ASN A 331 -6.87 16.20 -13.54
N ALA A 332 -5.54 16.23 -13.44
CA ALA A 332 -4.75 17.45 -13.38
C ALA A 332 -4.41 18.04 -14.77
N ASN A 333 -4.88 17.41 -15.87
CA ASN A 333 -4.67 17.97 -17.20
C ASN A 333 -5.36 19.33 -17.31
N ASN A 334 -4.65 20.32 -17.85
CA ASN A 334 -5.12 21.69 -18.04
C ASN A 334 -5.47 22.45 -16.75
N MET A 335 -5.01 21.98 -15.58
CA MET A 335 -5.08 22.76 -14.33
C MET A 335 -3.88 23.68 -14.18
N SER A 336 -4.10 24.87 -13.62
CA SER A 336 -3.00 25.71 -13.16
C SER A 336 -2.32 25.10 -11.92
N ALA A 337 -1.11 25.57 -11.61
CA ALA A 337 -0.39 25.11 -10.43
C ALA A 337 -1.15 25.47 -9.14
N GLU A 338 -1.74 26.66 -9.10
CA GLU A 338 -2.51 27.19 -7.98
C GLU A 338 -3.73 26.32 -7.69
N SER A 339 -4.53 25.99 -8.71
CA SER A 339 -5.71 25.13 -8.53
C SER A 339 -5.34 23.70 -8.09
N MET A 340 -4.21 23.16 -8.56
CA MET A 340 -3.70 21.87 -8.07
C MET A 340 -3.27 21.95 -6.60
N ILE A 341 -2.65 23.07 -6.20
CA ILE A 341 -2.23 23.31 -4.82
C ILE A 341 -3.45 23.41 -3.91
N GLU A 342 -4.42 24.26 -4.24
CA GLU A 342 -5.66 24.44 -3.47
C GLU A 342 -6.40 23.12 -3.27
N TRP A 343 -6.62 22.37 -4.36
CA TRP A 343 -7.31 21.08 -4.27
C TRP A 343 -6.55 20.07 -3.42
N LEU A 344 -5.23 19.97 -3.58
CA LEU A 344 -4.41 19.02 -2.83
C LEU A 344 -4.26 19.43 -1.36
N GLN A 345 -4.32 20.73 -1.04
CA GLN A 345 -4.38 21.22 0.34
C GLN A 345 -5.66 20.75 1.03
N GLU A 346 -6.82 20.87 0.39
CA GLU A 346 -8.10 20.37 0.93
C GLU A 346 -8.07 18.87 1.18
N TRP A 347 -7.49 18.09 0.25
CA TRP A 347 -7.29 16.65 0.44
C TRP A 347 -6.39 16.36 1.65
N VAL A 348 -5.21 16.98 1.70
CA VAL A 348 -4.20 16.73 2.74
C VAL A 348 -4.74 17.15 4.11
N LYS A 349 -5.49 18.24 4.18
CA LYS A 349 -6.14 18.70 5.42
C LYS A 349 -7.04 17.63 6.03
N VAL A 350 -7.89 16.99 5.22
CA VAL A 350 -8.71 15.88 5.72
C VAL A 350 -7.85 14.65 6.05
N SER A 351 -6.94 14.28 5.14
CA SER A 351 -6.10 13.08 5.28
C SER A 351 -5.26 13.10 6.55
N LEU A 352 -4.75 14.26 6.98
CA LEU A 352 -3.92 14.38 8.19
C LEU A 352 -4.70 14.18 9.50
N ILE A 353 -6.03 14.29 9.48
CA ILE A 353 -6.90 14.10 10.66
C ILE A 353 -7.46 12.67 10.70
N VAL A 354 -7.41 11.95 9.57
CA VAL A 354 -7.77 10.53 9.50
C VAL A 354 -6.83 9.71 10.39
N ASP A 355 -7.42 8.82 11.18
CA ASP A 355 -6.72 7.81 11.97
C ASP A 355 -7.05 6.40 11.44
N GLU A 356 -6.51 5.37 12.08
CA GLU A 356 -6.74 3.99 11.68
C GLU A 356 -8.20 3.55 11.79
N ASP A 357 -8.92 4.09 12.78
CA ASP A 357 -10.33 3.75 13.04
C ASP A 357 -11.25 4.31 11.95
N CYS A 358 -10.95 5.49 11.40
CA CYS A 358 -11.71 6.09 10.31
C CYS A 358 -11.04 5.97 8.94
N ILE A 359 -10.07 5.06 8.75
CA ILE A 359 -9.29 4.93 7.49
C ILE A 359 -10.17 4.69 6.25
N SER A 360 -11.38 4.18 6.44
CA SER A 360 -12.40 4.08 5.39
C SER A 360 -12.73 5.45 4.79
N MET A 361 -12.76 6.53 5.58
CA MET A 361 -13.00 7.89 5.10
C MET A 361 -12.01 8.30 4.00
N LEU A 362 -10.72 8.01 4.19
CA LEU A 362 -9.67 8.28 3.19
C LEU A 362 -9.92 7.53 1.87
N LEU A 363 -10.50 6.34 1.93
CA LEU A 363 -10.88 5.59 0.73
C LEU A 363 -12.10 6.19 0.01
N HIS A 364 -12.93 6.98 0.71
CA HIS A 364 -14.09 7.66 0.14
C HIS A 364 -13.82 9.11 -0.26
N LEU A 365 -12.68 9.70 0.14
CA LEU A 365 -12.29 11.07 -0.25
C LEU A 365 -12.36 11.37 -1.76
N PRO A 366 -12.04 10.44 -2.69
CA PRO A 366 -12.24 10.71 -4.11
C PRO A 366 -13.71 11.03 -4.44
N ILE A 367 -14.67 10.44 -3.72
CA ILE A 367 -16.09 10.75 -3.92
C ILE A 367 -16.41 12.16 -3.41
N PHE A 368 -15.92 12.52 -2.23
CA PHE A 368 -16.18 13.83 -1.65
C PHE A 368 -15.54 14.98 -2.44
N LEU A 369 -14.29 14.84 -2.88
CA LEU A 369 -13.50 15.94 -3.44
C LEU A 369 -13.33 15.90 -4.97
N THR A 370 -13.62 14.77 -5.63
CA THR A 370 -13.34 14.63 -7.08
C THR A 370 -14.53 14.22 -7.93
N TYR A 371 -15.63 13.77 -7.33
CA TYR A 371 -16.74 13.17 -8.08
C TYR A 371 -17.38 14.12 -9.09
N ASN A 372 -17.71 15.33 -8.65
CA ASN A 372 -18.29 16.39 -9.47
C ASN A 372 -17.26 17.37 -10.07
N HIS A 373 -15.96 17.04 -10.05
CA HIS A 373 -14.93 17.97 -10.52
C HIS A 373 -14.96 18.06 -12.05
N THR A 374 -15.01 19.27 -12.60
CA THR A 374 -15.16 19.54 -14.05
C THR A 374 -14.14 18.79 -14.91
N ASN A 375 -12.85 18.82 -14.54
CA ASN A 375 -11.81 18.09 -15.27
C ASN A 375 -11.98 16.57 -15.29
N ASN A 376 -12.63 15.99 -14.27
CA ASN A 376 -12.96 14.57 -14.27
C ASN A 376 -14.15 14.29 -15.19
N TRP A 377 -15.11 15.21 -15.29
CA TRP A 377 -16.26 15.08 -16.19
C TRP A 377 -15.83 15.15 -17.65
N ILE A 378 -14.95 16.10 -18.00
CA ILE A 378 -14.32 16.21 -19.33
C ILE A 378 -13.55 14.93 -19.69
N LEU A 379 -13.03 14.19 -18.70
CA LEU A 379 -12.32 12.94 -18.97
C LEU A 379 -13.26 11.75 -19.20
N ILE A 380 -14.48 11.77 -18.68
CA ILE A 380 -15.44 10.66 -18.76
C ILE A 380 -16.38 10.81 -19.96
N HIS A 381 -16.82 12.03 -20.23
CA HIS A 381 -17.70 12.40 -21.33
C HIS A 381 -16.87 12.89 -22.50
#